data_AF-A0A4Y2GEI7-F1
#
_entry.id   AF-A0A4Y2GEI7-F1
#
_cell.length_a   1.000
_cell.length_b   1.000
_cell.length_c   1.000
_cell.angle_alpha   90.00
_cell.angle_beta   90.00
_cell.angle_gamma   90.00
#
_symmetry.space_group_name_H-M   'P 1'
#
loop_
_entity.id
_entity.type
_entity.pdbx_description
1 polymer ?
#
loop_
_entity_poly.entity_id
_entity_poly.type
_entity_poly.pdbx_seq_one_letter_code
_entity_poly.pdbx_strand_id
1 'polypeptide(L)'
;MFLPEDVTPEEKKVVEELRKRTQADLTPKLLEDETLFYRFCKARDFKLEEAEAMLRKHIIWREENQIDTILTEYKPLEVRK
;
A
#
# COMPACT_ATOMS: atom_id res chain seq x y z
N MET A 1 12.70 0.82 5.43
CA MET A 1 11.45 1.51 5.80
C MET A 1 11.80 2.97 5.88
N PHE A 2 11.45 3.67 4.82
CA PHE A 2 11.70 5.09 4.70
C PHE A 2 10.53 5.84 5.34
N LEU A 3 10.84 6.71 6.30
CA LEU A 3 9.89 7.63 6.90
C LEU A 3 10.38 9.06 6.69
N PRO A 4 9.50 10.02 6.39
CA PRO A 4 9.83 11.45 6.39
C PRO A 4 10.34 11.93 7.77
N GLU A 5 11.10 13.03 7.76
CA GLU A 5 11.73 13.60 8.97
C GLU A 5 10.71 14.18 9.98
N ASP A 6 9.50 14.52 9.52
CA ASP A 6 8.41 15.13 10.29
C ASP A 6 7.48 14.12 10.98
N VAL A 7 7.81 12.82 10.94
CA VAL A 7 7.00 11.77 11.58
C VAL A 7 7.27 11.70 13.09
N THR A 8 6.22 11.85 13.87
CA THR A 8 6.28 11.74 15.34
C THR A 8 6.52 10.28 15.79
N PRO A 9 7.02 10.06 17.03
CA PRO A 9 7.19 8.71 17.58
C PRO A 9 5.88 7.90 17.62
N GLU A 10 4.75 8.56 17.88
CA GLU A 10 3.42 7.94 17.92
C GLU A 10 2.98 7.47 16.53
N GLU A 11 3.14 8.32 15.52
CA GLU A 11 2.86 7.98 14.13
C GLU A 11 3.74 6.83 13.65
N LYS A 12 5.02 6.81 14.03
CA LYS A 12 5.93 5.70 13.71
C LYS A 12 5.43 4.37 14.27
N LYS A 13 4.92 4.35 15.51
CA LYS A 13 4.32 3.14 16.11
C LYS A 13 3.11 2.64 15.33
N VAL A 14 2.26 3.55 14.85
CA VAL A 14 1.11 3.18 14.00
C VAL A 14 1.58 2.51 12.71
N VAL A 15 2.61 3.06 12.06
CA VAL A 15 3.12 2.49 10.80
C VAL A 15 3.77 1.11 11.03
N GLU A 16 4.53 0.94 12.11
CA GLU A 16 5.12 -0.35 12.49
C GLU A 16 4.05 -1.40 12.83
N GLU A 17 3.01 -1.01 13.56
CA GLU A 17 1.91 -1.91 13.90
C GLU A 17 1.08 -2.29 12.66
N LEU A 18 0.78 -1.34 11.77
CA LEU A 18 0.12 -1.65 10.49
C LEU A 18 0.93 -2.67 9.70
N ARG A 19 2.24 -2.46 9.58
CA ARG A 19 3.15 -3.39 8.90
C ARG A 19 3.08 -4.78 9.52
N LYS A 20 3.16 -4.89 10.84
CA LYS A 20 3.12 -6.17 11.54
C LYS A 20 1.81 -6.93 11.26
N ARG A 21 0.68 -6.24 11.20
CA ARG A 21 -0.65 -6.85 11.00
C ARG A 21 -0.92 -7.31 9.56
N THR A 22 -0.31 -6.67 8.57
CA THR A 22 -0.67 -6.90 7.16
C THR A 22 0.48 -7.41 6.29
N GLN A 23 1.74 -7.43 6.76
CA GLN A 23 2.89 -7.82 5.93
C GLN A 23 2.78 -9.25 5.37
N ALA A 24 2.09 -10.15 6.07
CA ALA A 24 1.89 -11.53 5.63
C ALA A 24 0.95 -11.64 4.43
N ASP A 25 0.11 -10.63 4.20
CA ASP A 25 -0.88 -10.60 3.12
C ASP A 25 -0.38 -9.87 1.87
N LEU A 26 0.85 -9.31 1.90
CA LEU A 26 1.41 -8.52 0.80
C LEU A 26 2.16 -9.38 -0.21
N THR A 27 2.02 -9.04 -1.50
CA THR A 27 2.85 -9.61 -2.55
C THR A 27 4.28 -9.07 -2.47
N PRO A 28 5.30 -9.79 -2.99
CA PRO A 28 6.67 -9.29 -3.05
C PRO A 28 6.77 -7.93 -3.75
N LYS A 29 5.93 -7.70 -4.78
CA LYS A 29 5.90 -6.44 -5.53
C LYS A 29 5.47 -5.25 -4.69
N LEU A 30 4.51 -5.45 -3.78
CA LEU A 30 4.07 -4.43 -2.84
C LEU A 30 5.14 -4.13 -1.77
N LEU A 31 5.90 -5.15 -1.36
CA LEU A 31 6.96 -5.00 -0.35
C LEU A 31 8.20 -4.24 -0.86
N GLU A 32 8.36 -4.08 -2.18
CA GLU A 32 9.38 -3.22 -2.78
C GLU A 32 9.16 -1.73 -2.46
N ASP A 33 7.92 -1.31 -2.18
CA ASP A 33 7.62 0.07 -1.82
C ASP A 33 7.86 0.31 -0.32
N GLU A 34 9.00 0.93 -0.03
CA GLU A 34 9.40 1.29 1.33
C GLU A 34 8.47 2.26 2.06
N THR A 35 7.63 3.00 1.32
CA THR A 35 6.73 4.03 1.82
C THR A 35 5.27 3.55 1.94
N LEU A 36 4.98 2.31 1.52
CA LEU A 36 3.62 1.77 1.43
C LEU A 36 2.82 2.02 2.71
N PHE A 37 3.29 1.48 3.84
CA PHE A 37 2.57 1.57 5.12
C PHE A 37 2.39 3.02 5.57
N TYR A 38 3.42 3.86 5.41
CA TYR A 38 3.35 5.28 5.74
C TYR A 38 2.25 6.01 4.95
N ARG A 39 2.17 5.80 3.63
CA ARG A 39 1.17 6.46 2.78
C ARG A 39 -0.26 6.10 3.20
N PHE A 40 -0.51 4.84 3.55
CA PHE A 40 -1.83 4.40 4.01
C PHE A 40 -2.17 4.94 5.41
N CYS A 41 -1.21 4.97 6.35
CA CYS A 41 -1.40 5.62 7.64
C CYS A 41 -1.67 7.12 7.48
N LYS A 42 -0.86 7.82 6.68
CA LYS A 42 -1.00 9.27 6.46
C LYS A 42 -2.34 9.63 5.83
N ALA A 43 -2.84 8.82 4.89
CA ALA A 43 -4.13 9.02 4.24
C ALA A 43 -5.35 8.86 5.18
N ARG A 44 -5.14 8.36 6.41
CA ARG A 44 -6.18 8.16 7.43
C ARG A 44 -5.83 8.83 8.76
N ASP A 45 -5.03 9.88 8.70
CA ASP A 45 -4.59 10.64 9.89
C ASP A 45 -4.00 9.74 10.99
N PHE A 46 -3.28 8.70 10.58
CA PHE A 46 -2.68 7.68 11.46
C PHE A 46 -3.69 6.93 12.36
N LYS A 47 -4.95 6.86 11.95
CA LYS A 47 -5.92 5.94 12.56
C LYS A 47 -5.68 4.52 12.05
N LEU A 48 -5.08 3.70 12.90
CA LEU A 48 -4.62 2.35 12.56
C LEU A 48 -5.69 1.48 11.89
N GLU A 49 -6.88 1.38 12.49
CA GLU A 49 -7.97 0.52 11.99
C GLU A 49 -8.49 0.97 10.61
N GLU A 50 -8.58 2.28 10.39
CA GLU A 50 -9.01 2.84 9.10
C GLU A 50 -7.94 2.62 8.02
N ALA A 51 -6.67 2.77 8.37
CA ALA A 51 -5.53 2.51 7.48
C ALA A 51 -5.43 1.03 7.11
N GLU A 52 -5.61 0.13 8.08
CA GLU A 52 -5.65 -1.32 7.86
C GLU A 52 -6.79 -1.72 6.93
N ALA A 53 -8.00 -1.24 7.20
CA ALA A 53 -9.16 -1.51 6.34
C ALA A 53 -8.93 -1.01 4.90
N MET A 54 -8.27 0.15 4.73
CA MET A 54 -7.93 0.68 3.41
C MET A 54 -6.87 -0.18 2.70
N LEU A 55 -5.82 -0.60 3.42
CA LEU A 55 -4.74 -1.41 2.85
C LEU A 55 -5.24 -2.79 2.44
N ARG A 56 -6.06 -3.46 3.26
CA ARG A 56 -6.65 -4.77 2.92
C ARG A 56 -7.51 -4.69 1.65
N LYS A 57 -8.34 -3.65 1.52
CA LYS A 57 -9.11 -3.40 0.30
C LYS A 57 -8.20 -3.15 -0.91
N HIS A 58 -7.09 -2.44 -0.72
CA HIS A 58 -6.12 -2.21 -1.79
C HIS A 58 -5.46 -3.51 -2.27
N ILE A 59 -5.09 -4.41 -1.36
CA ILE A 59 -4.51 -5.72 -1.69
C ILE A 59 -5.49 -6.52 -2.56
N ILE A 60 -6.74 -6.66 -2.11
CA ILE A 60 -7.79 -7.38 -2.84
C ILE A 60 -8.00 -6.77 -4.23
N TRP A 61 -8.15 -5.45 -4.32
CA TRP A 61 -8.35 -4.78 -5.60
C TRP A 61 -7.18 -5.02 -6.58
N ARG A 62 -5.94 -5.02 -6.09
CA ARG A 62 -4.77 -5.30 -6.94
C ARG A 62 -4.78 -6.72 -7.51
N GLU A 63 -5.17 -7.68 -6.69
CA GLU A 63 -5.31 -9.08 -7.10
C GLU A 63 -6.41 -9.22 -8.16
N GLU A 64 -7.61 -8.71 -7.88
CA GLU A 64 -8.76 -8.77 -8.78
C GLU A 64 -8.51 -8.11 -10.15
N ASN A 65 -7.64 -7.09 -10.19
CA ASN A 65 -7.36 -6.32 -11.39
C ASN A 65 -5.98 -6.61 -12.00
N GLN A 66 -5.28 -7.66 -11.53
CA GLN A 66 -3.98 -8.09 -12.06
C GLN A 66 -2.95 -6.93 -12.12
N ILE A 67 -2.97 -6.08 -11.11
CA ILE A 67 -2.17 -4.83 -11.11
C ILE A 67 -0.68 -5.12 -11.05
N ASP A 68 -0.27 -6.23 -10.45
CA ASP A 68 1.14 -6.61 -10.34
C ASP A 68 1.75 -6.95 -11.72
N THR A 69 0.95 -7.37 -12.70
CA THR A 69 1.38 -7.75 -14.06
C THR A 69 0.90 -6.77 -15.14
N ILE A 70 0.23 -5.67 -14.77
CA ILE A 70 -0.40 -4.74 -15.72
C ILE A 70 0.56 -4.19 -16.77
N LEU A 71 1.83 -3.93 -16.41
CA LEU A 71 2.82 -3.37 -17.34
C LEU A 71 3.28 -4.37 -18.42
N THR A 72 3.03 -5.67 -18.22
CA THR A 72 3.43 -6.73 -19.16
C THR A 72 2.24 -7.38 -19.87
N GLU A 73 1.12 -7.56 -19.17
CA GLU A 73 -0.03 -8.33 -19.67
C GLU A 73 -1.10 -7.45 -20.32
N TYR A 74 -1.27 -6.21 -19.85
CA TYR A 74 -2.28 -5.32 -20.40
C TYR A 74 -1.81 -4.65 -21.69
N LYS A 75 -2.61 -4.76 -22.75
CA LYS A 75 -2.40 -4.07 -24.02
C LYS A 75 -3.55 -3.08 -24.25
N PRO A 76 -3.29 -1.76 -24.15
CA PRO A 76 -4.29 -0.76 -24.47
C PRO A 76 -4.79 -0.91 -25.91
N LEU A 77 -6.07 -0.67 -26.15
CA LEU A 77 -6.62 -0.63 -27.49
C LEU A 77 -6.03 0.55 -28.27
N GLU A 78 -5.68 0.33 -29.53
CA GLU A 78 -5.23 1.42 -30.41
C GLU A 78 -6.38 2.39 -30.67
N VAL A 79 -6.14 3.67 -30.36
CA VAL A 79 -7.07 4.73 -30.71
C VAL A 79 -6.95 4.96 -32.21
N ARG A 80 -8.02 4.66 -32.97
CA ARG A 80 -8.11 5.05 -34.38
C ARG A 80 -8.12 6.58 -34.45
N LYS A 81 -7.14 7.14 -35.17
CA LYS A 81 -7.05 8.58 -35.49
C LYS A 81 -8.14 8.99 -36.48
#